data_AF-A0A538AMC2-F1
#
_entry.id   AF-A0A538AMC2-F1
#
_cell.length_a   1.000
_cell.length_b   1.000
_cell.length_c   1.000
_cell.angle_alpha   90.00
_cell.angle_beta   90.00
_cell.angle_gamma   90.00
#
_symmetry.space_group_name_H-M   'P 1'
#
loop_
_entity.id
_entity.type
_entity.pdbx_description
1 polymer ?
#
loop_
_entity_poly.entity_id
_entity_poly.type
_entity_poly.pdbx_seq_one_letter_code
_entity_poly.pdbx_strand_id
1 'polypeptide(L)' 'MDFLEAAVTVLQEERASLHWTVIQDLALKRGYLDPFTQGDIRKHLLAALARGAKSGRLVKESTGVYALSE' A
#
# COMPACT_ATOMS: atom_id res chain seq x y z
N MET A 1 1.54 -9.09 -9.38
CA MET A 1 1.78 -8.25 -8.20
C MET A 1 0.44 -8.04 -7.52
N ASP A 2 0.30 -8.42 -6.25
CA ASP A 2 -0.92 -8.14 -5.48
C ASP A 2 -0.89 -6.70 -4.91
N PHE A 3 -2.04 -6.13 -4.53
CA PHE A 3 -2.08 -4.75 -4.00
C PHE A 3 -1.25 -4.61 -2.71
N LEU A 4 -1.23 -5.66 -1.89
CA LEU A 4 -0.42 -5.69 -0.68
C LEU A 4 1.07 -5.71 -1.01
N GLU A 5 1.49 -6.48 -2.02
CA GLU A 5 2.89 -6.53 -2.44
C GLU A 5 3.34 -5.17 -2.98
N ALA A 6 2.55 -4.55 -3.86
CA ALA A 6 2.83 -3.22 -4.37
C ALA A 6 3.00 -2.20 -3.24
N ALA A 7 2.10 -2.22 -2.24
CA ALA A 7 2.16 -1.34 -1.08
C ALA A 7 3.42 -1.59 -0.22
N VAL A 8 3.73 -2.87 0.04
CA VAL A 8 4.93 -3.27 0.81
C VAL A 8 6.20 -2.86 0.08
N THR A 9 6.29 -3.06 -1.24
CA THR A 9 7.43 -2.65 -2.05
C THR A 9 7.63 -1.14 -1.99
N VAL A 10 6.57 -0.35 -2.18
CA VAL A 10 6.64 1.12 -2.08
C VAL A 10 7.13 1.56 -0.69
N LEU A 11 6.59 0.96 0.39
CA LEU A 11 7.01 1.26 1.75
C LEU A 11 8.47 0.83 2.02
N GLN A 12 8.93 -0.27 1.39
CA GLN A 12 10.30 -0.76 1.52
C GLN A 12 11.30 0.15 0.82
N GLU A 13 10.93 0.66 -0.35
CA GLU A 13 11.77 1.57 -1.12
C GLU A 13 11.85 2.94 -0.45
N GLU A 14 10.74 3.46 0.06
CA GLU A 14 10.71 4.78 0.68
C GLU A 14 11.22 4.77 2.13
N ARG A 15 11.20 3.60 2.79
CA ARG A 15 11.61 3.40 4.20
C ARG A 15 10.97 4.40 5.16
N ALA A 16 9.72 4.78 4.87
CA ALA A 16 8.99 5.81 5.59
C ALA A 16 7.53 5.42 5.77
N SER A 17 6.91 6.02 6.78
CA SER A 17 5.48 5.94 7.04
C SER A 17 4.71 6.76 6.02
N LEU A 18 3.92 6.11 5.16
CA LEU A 18 3.23 6.78 4.06
C LEU A 18 1.71 6.69 4.21
N HIS A 19 1.03 7.76 3.80
CA HIS A 19 -0.42 7.76 3.68
C HIS A 19 -0.85 6.88 2.49
N TRP A 20 -1.96 6.14 2.62
CA TRP A 20 -2.43 5.19 1.60
C TRP A 20 -2.59 5.81 0.20
N THR A 21 -2.91 7.10 0.11
CA THR A 21 -2.98 7.84 -1.16
C THR A 21 -1.61 8.00 -1.81
N VAL A 22 -0.56 8.24 -1.01
CA VAL A 22 0.83 8.35 -1.49
C VAL A 22 1.32 6.97 -1.93
N ILE A 23 1.00 5.93 -1.15
CA ILE A 23 1.31 4.54 -1.54
C ILE A 23 0.65 4.21 -2.88
N GLN A 24 -0.61 4.59 -3.05
CA GLN A 24 -1.34 4.40 -4.31
C GLN A 24 -0.66 5.14 -5.47
N ASP A 25 -0.38 6.43 -5.30
CA ASP A 25 0.22 7.27 -6.35
C ASP A 25 1.61 6.75 -6.76
N LEU A 26 2.44 6.35 -5.79
CA LEU A 26 3.75 5.76 -6.05
C LEU A 26 3.63 4.41 -6.74
N ALA A 27 2.71 3.55 -6.31
CA ALA A 27 2.49 2.26 -6.95
C ALA A 27 1.99 2.40 -8.40
N LEU A 28 1.16 3.42 -8.69
CA LEU A 28 0.74 3.76 -10.05
C LEU A 28 1.91 4.31 -10.88
N LYS A 29 2.68 5.26 -10.33
CA LYS A 29 3.84 5.87 -11.02
C LYS A 29 4.94 4.86 -11.34
N ARG A 30 5.17 3.90 -10.44
CA ARG A 30 6.17 2.83 -10.62
C ARG A 30 5.66 1.67 -11.49
N GLY A 31 4.38 1.68 -11.90
CA GLY A 31 3.78 0.62 -12.70
C GLY A 31 3.54 -0.69 -11.94
N TYR A 32 3.46 -0.64 -10.61
CA TYR A 32 3.08 -1.79 -9.79
C TYR A 32 1.58 -2.05 -9.79
N LEU A 33 0.78 -0.99 -10.00
CA LEU A 33 -0.66 -1.04 -10.14
C LEU A 33 -1.07 -0.40 -11.45
N ASP A 34 -2.05 -0.99 -12.12
CA ASP A 34 -2.57 -0.49 -13.38
C ASP A 34 -4.03 -0.03 -13.22
N PRO A 35 -4.33 1.27 -13.37
CA PRO A 35 -5.68 1.80 -13.21
C PRO A 35 -6.63 1.37 -14.34
N PHE A 36 -6.07 0.90 -15.46
CA PHE A 36 -6.84 0.43 -16.60
C PHE A 36 -7.27 -1.04 -16.45
N THR A 37 -6.45 -1.85 -15.79
CA THR A 37 -6.67 -3.29 -15.64
C THR A 37 -7.28 -3.63 -14.27
N GLN A 38 -7.02 -2.81 -13.27
CA GLN A 38 -7.49 -3.00 -11.91
C GLN A 38 -8.55 -1.96 -11.57
N GLY A 39 -9.82 -2.37 -11.60
CA GLY A 39 -10.93 -1.58 -11.08
C GLY A 39 -10.83 -1.38 -9.57
N ASP A 40 -11.44 -0.30 -9.06
CA ASP A 40 -11.58 -0.06 -7.61
C ASP A 40 -10.26 -0.07 -6.81
N ILE A 41 -9.13 0.36 -7.41
CA ILE A 41 -7.78 0.33 -6.77
C ILE A 41 -7.81 0.83 -5.34
N ARG A 42 -8.50 1.95 -5.08
CA ARG A 42 -8.60 2.52 -3.74
C ARG A 42 -9.16 1.51 -2.73
N LYS A 43 -10.25 0.83 -3.08
CA LYS A 43 -10.94 -0.13 -2.20
C LYS A 43 -10.07 -1.36 -1.98
N HIS A 44 -9.48 -1.89 -3.05
CA HIS A 44 -8.59 -3.05 -2.99
C HIS A 44 -7.31 -2.76 -2.21
N LEU A 45 -6.70 -1.60 -2.43
CA LEU A 45 -5.51 -1.15 -1.71
C LEU A 45 -5.80 -0.94 -0.21
N LEU A 46 -6.90 -0.27 0.14
CA LEU A 46 -7.29 -0.10 1.55
C LEU A 46 -7.57 -1.45 2.23
N ALA A 47 -8.25 -2.37 1.55
CA ALA A 47 -8.49 -3.72 2.06
C ALA A 47 -7.17 -4.50 2.24
N ALA A 48 -6.24 -4.38 1.28
CA ALA A 48 -4.93 -4.99 1.33
C ALA A 48 -4.09 -4.42 2.49
N LEU A 49 -4.04 -3.09 2.66
CA LEU A 49 -3.34 -2.43 3.77
C LEU A 49 -3.92 -2.86 5.13
N ALA A 50 -5.25 -2.88 5.26
CA ALA A 50 -5.91 -3.34 6.49
C ALA A 50 -5.59 -4.82 6.79
N ARG A 51 -5.58 -5.68 5.76
CA ARG A 51 -5.19 -7.09 5.89
C ARG A 51 -3.71 -7.24 6.26
N GLY A 52 -2.83 -6.46 5.65
CA GLY A 52 -1.40 -6.44 5.95
C GLY A 52 -1.14 -6.00 7.40
N ALA A 53 -1.87 -4.98 7.87
CA ALA A 53 -1.82 -4.53 9.25
C ALA A 53 -2.30 -5.60 10.23
N LYS A 54 -3.43 -6.26 9.92
CA LYS A 54 -3.94 -7.38 10.73
C LYS A 54 -3.00 -8.58 10.76
N SER A 55 -2.25 -8.81 9.68
CA SER A 55 -1.29 -9.89 9.57
C SER A 55 0.06 -9.59 10.24
N GLY A 56 0.27 -8.36 10.74
CA GLY A 56 1.56 -7.93 11.28
C GLY A 56 2.64 -7.67 10.22
N ARG A 57 2.26 -7.52 8.94
CA ARG A 57 3.19 -7.12 7.87
C ARG A 57 3.36 -5.60 7.78
N LEU A 58 2.34 -4.87 8.21
CA LEU A 58 2.29 -3.41 8.20
C LEU A 58 1.89 -2.93 9.59
N VAL A 59 2.31 -1.73 9.93
CA VAL A 59 1.87 -1.04 11.15
C VAL A 59 1.07 0.18 10.72
N LYS A 60 -0.13 0.32 11.28
CA LYS A 60 -0.94 1.53 11.08
C LYS A 60 -0.58 2.54 12.17
N GLU A 61 0.27 3.50 11.84
CA GLU A 61 0.73 4.51 12.80
C GLU A 61 -0.30 5.62 13.04
N SER A 62 -1.10 5.95 12.02
CA SER A 62 -2.09 7.03 12.11
C SER A 62 -3.25 6.80 11.15
N THR A 63 -4.25 7.68 11.18
CA THR A 63 -5.40 7.61 10.27
C THR A 63 -4.95 7.66 8.81
N GLY A 64 -5.00 6.50 8.15
CA GLY A 64 -4.60 6.36 6.76
C GLY A 64 -3.09 6.25 6.52
N VAL A 65 -2.26 6.30 7.56
CA VAL A 65 -0.79 6.17 7.46
C VAL A 65 -0.37 4.76 7.85
N TYR A 66 0.43 4.14 6.99
CA TYR A 66 0.96 2.80 7.15
C TYR A 66 2.48 2.81 7.02
N ALA A 67 3.13 2.01 7.84
CA ALA A 67 4.55 1.73 7.82
C ALA A 67 4.77 0.22 7.67
N LEU A 68 6.00 -0.16 7.33
CA LEU A 68 6.42 -1.56 7.41
C LEU A 68 6.47 -2.01 8.86
N SER A 69 6.00 -3.22 9.12
CA SER A 69 6.37 -3.91 10.36
C SER A 69 7.78 -4.45 10.18
N GLU A 70 8.67 -4.16 11.13
CA GLU A 70 9.96 -4.85 11.25
C GLU A 70 9.79 -6.37 11.41
#